data_AF-A0A975C579-F1
#
_entry.id   AF-A0A975C579-F1
#
_cell.length_a   1.000
_cell.length_b   1.000
_cell.length_c   1.000
_cell.angle_alpha   90.00
_cell.angle_beta   90.00
_cell.angle_gamma   90.00
#
_symmetry.space_group_name_H-M   'P 1'
#
loop_
_entity.id
_entity.type
_entity.pdbx_description
1 polymer ?
#
loop_
_entity_poly.entity_id
_entity_poly.type
_entity_poly.pdbx_seq_one_letter_code
_entity_poly.pdbx_strand_id
1 'polypeptide(L)'
;MRRVLAILLGTILLLSACNRELTITEVEPEKIKQQVLEAIQPASSENVQMLYNPKRGRYIVVHASGPVTMSVEDQGTVVGVFIQDHPDDENEILRRYVFKLDYNRDYDSIQLYRNNLEIPFDNSSSY
;
A
#
# COMPACT_ATOMS: atom_id res chain seq x y z
N MET A 1 37.89 -25.40 -19.17
CA MET A 1 36.44 -25.09 -19.29
C MET A 1 35.65 -25.33 -18.00
N ARG A 2 35.84 -26.45 -17.26
CA ARG A 2 35.11 -26.73 -16.00
C ARG A 2 35.20 -25.64 -14.91
N ARG A 3 36.35 -24.96 -14.80
CA ARG A 3 36.55 -23.86 -13.82
C ARG A 3 35.80 -22.57 -14.16
N VAL A 4 35.58 -22.30 -15.46
CA VAL A 4 34.85 -21.10 -15.92
C VAL A 4 33.34 -21.29 -15.71
N LEU A 5 32.83 -22.51 -15.96
CA LEU A 5 31.42 -22.85 -15.68
C LEU A 5 31.06 -22.70 -14.20
N ALA A 6 31.96 -23.08 -13.28
CA ALA A 6 31.72 -22.95 -11.85
C ALA A 6 31.67 -21.48 -11.39
N ILE A 7 32.47 -20.60 -11.99
CA ILE A 7 32.45 -19.16 -11.71
C ILE A 7 31.17 -18.52 -12.27
N LEU A 8 30.73 -18.94 -13.47
CA LEU A 8 29.48 -18.46 -14.08
C LEU A 8 28.23 -18.88 -13.29
N LEU A 9 28.20 -20.11 -12.74
CA LEU A 9 27.08 -20.54 -11.90
C LEU A 9 27.05 -19.80 -10.55
N GLY A 10 28.22 -19.48 -9.99
CA GLY A 10 28.33 -18.72 -8.74
C GLY A 10 27.85 -17.28 -8.86
N THR A 11 28.06 -16.62 -10.01
CA THR A 11 27.57 -15.25 -10.23
C THR A 11 26.06 -15.19 -10.42
N ILE A 12 25.45 -16.17 -11.10
CA ILE A 12 23.99 -16.20 -11.31
C ILE A 12 23.22 -16.34 -9.99
N LEU A 13 23.76 -17.10 -9.03
CA LEU A 13 23.14 -17.29 -7.70
C LEU A 13 23.22 -16.06 -6.78
N LEU A 14 24.08 -15.09 -7.08
CA LEU A 14 24.20 -13.85 -6.31
C LEU A 14 23.27 -12.73 -6.84
N LEU A 15 22.65 -12.90 -8.02
CA LEU A 15 21.71 -11.94 -8.59
C LEU A 15 20.25 -12.10 -8.11
N SER A 16 19.92 -13.16 -7.38
CA SER A 16 18.61 -13.30 -6.72
C SER A 16 18.54 -12.55 -5.38
N ALA A 17 19.39 -11.53 -5.20
CA ALA A 17 19.49 -10.77 -3.96
C ALA A 17 18.27 -9.86 -3.76
N CYS A 18 17.44 -10.20 -2.77
CA CYS A 18 16.59 -9.31 -1.96
C CYS A 18 16.02 -8.08 -2.67
N ASN A 19 15.07 -8.29 -3.59
CA ASN A 19 14.12 -7.23 -3.89
C ASN A 19 13.14 -7.18 -2.72
N ARG A 20 13.07 -6.05 -2.00
CA ARG A 20 11.95 -5.79 -1.10
C ARG A 20 10.73 -5.70 -2.01
N GLU A 21 9.94 -6.76 -2.05
CA GLU A 21 8.73 -6.83 -2.86
C GLU A 21 7.81 -5.65 -2.53
N LEU A 22 7.05 -5.23 -3.53
CA LEU A 22 5.92 -4.33 -3.31
C LEU A 22 4.96 -5.03 -2.35
N THR A 23 4.82 -4.48 -1.15
CA THR A 23 4.01 -5.08 -0.08
C THR A 23 3.05 -4.08 0.50
N ILE A 24 1.89 -4.57 0.90
CA ILE A 24 0.91 -3.83 1.69
C ILE A 24 0.59 -4.60 2.97
N THR A 25 0.50 -3.89 4.09
CA THR A 25 0.24 -4.52 5.39
C THR A 25 -0.71 -3.66 6.19
N GLU A 26 -1.76 -4.27 6.73
CA GLU A 26 -2.66 -3.59 7.67
C GLU A 26 -1.92 -3.26 8.96
N VAL A 27 -2.10 -2.03 9.44
CA VAL A 27 -1.52 -1.56 10.70
C VAL A 27 -2.61 -1.61 11.76
N GLU A 28 -2.40 -2.45 12.76
CA GLU A 28 -3.28 -2.51 13.93
C GLU A 28 -3.46 -1.11 14.55
N PRO A 29 -4.69 -0.73 14.95
CA PRO A 29 -4.98 0.61 15.47
C PRO A 29 -4.03 1.09 16.56
N GLU A 30 -3.65 0.21 17.50
CA GLU A 30 -2.72 0.50 18.59
C GLU A 30 -1.26 0.76 18.15
N LYS A 31 -0.87 0.29 16.96
CA LYS A 31 0.48 0.46 16.40
C LYS A 31 0.59 1.69 15.51
N ILE A 32 -0.52 2.37 15.21
CA ILE A 32 -0.51 3.59 14.41
C ILE A 32 0.12 4.70 15.25
N LYS A 33 1.21 5.30 14.74
CA LYS A 33 1.84 6.44 15.41
C LYS A 33 0.87 7.61 15.46
N GLN A 34 0.80 8.30 16.60
CA GLN A 34 -0.08 9.45 16.83
C GLN A 34 -0.05 10.49 15.70
N GLN A 35 1.13 10.76 15.15
CA GLN A 35 1.32 11.70 14.04
C GLN A 35 0.63 11.26 12.74
N VAL A 36 0.52 9.96 12.49
CA VAL A 36 -0.27 9.42 11.37
C VAL A 36 -1.74 9.66 11.65
N LEU A 37 -2.20 9.41 12.88
CA LEU A 37 -3.60 9.65 13.26
C LEU A 37 -4.02 11.12 13.12
N GLU A 38 -3.12 12.05 13.49
CA GLU A 38 -3.35 13.50 13.39
C GLU A 38 -3.39 14.00 11.94
N ALA A 39 -2.77 13.26 11.01
CA ALA A 39 -2.77 13.58 9.59
C ALA A 39 -4.02 13.10 8.86
N ILE A 40 -4.78 12.18 9.46
CA ILE A 40 -5.99 11.60 8.86
C ILE A 40 -7.09 12.65 8.89
N GLN A 41 -7.56 13.05 7.72
CA GLN A 41 -8.71 13.94 7.61
C GLN A 41 -9.98 13.19 8.08
N PRO A 42 -10.98 13.92 8.62
CA PRO A 42 -12.25 13.33 9.03
C PRO A 42 -12.87 12.48 7.93
N ALA A 43 -13.50 11.37 8.32
CA ALA A 43 -14.11 10.45 7.38
C ALA A 43 -15.25 11.13 6.60
N SER A 44 -15.15 11.17 5.28
CA SER A 44 -16.31 11.18 4.38
C SER A 44 -16.47 9.77 3.81
N SER A 45 -17.70 9.38 3.49
CA SER A 45 -18.08 8.01 3.11
C SER A 45 -17.37 7.47 1.86
N GLU A 46 -16.72 8.31 1.06
CA GLU A 46 -16.10 7.92 -0.21
C GLU A 46 -14.58 8.05 -0.26
N ASN A 47 -13.95 8.73 0.70
CA ASN A 47 -12.56 9.15 0.51
C ASN A 47 -11.58 8.07 0.97
N VAL A 48 -10.77 7.58 0.02
CA VAL A 48 -9.49 6.95 0.31
C VAL A 48 -8.43 8.04 0.39
N GLN A 49 -7.68 8.05 1.49
CA GLN A 49 -6.63 9.05 1.73
C GLN A 49 -5.27 8.39 1.62
N MET A 50 -4.36 9.06 0.92
CA MET A 50 -2.95 8.68 0.90
C MET A 50 -2.14 9.65 1.76
N LEU A 51 -1.48 9.11 2.77
CA LEU A 51 -0.59 9.85 3.64
C LEU A 51 0.85 9.52 3.26
N TYR A 52 1.65 10.53 2.93
CA TYR A 52 3.07 10.35 2.66
C TYR A 52 3.94 11.24 3.54
N ASN A 53 4.92 10.60 4.19
CA ASN A 53 6.04 11.28 4.83
C ASN A 53 7.35 10.53 4.51
N PRO A 54 8.39 11.21 4.00
CA PRO A 54 9.68 10.58 3.65
C PRO A 54 10.38 9.83 4.80
N LYS A 55 10.17 10.26 6.05
CA LYS A 55 10.74 9.67 7.26
C LYS A 55 9.86 8.60 7.90
N ARG A 56 8.55 8.63 7.64
CA ARG A 56 7.56 7.78 8.35
C ARG A 56 6.92 6.72 7.46
N GLY A 57 6.96 6.88 6.14
CA GLY A 57 6.45 5.92 5.16
C GLY A 57 5.24 6.43 4.38
N ARG A 58 4.62 5.50 3.65
CA ARG A 58 3.39 5.70 2.88
C ARG A 58 2.27 4.91 3.52
N TYR A 59 1.14 5.55 3.76
CA TYR A 59 -0.04 4.92 4.34
C TYR A 59 -1.26 5.20 3.47
N ILE A 60 -2.16 4.22 3.41
CA ILE A 60 -3.44 4.30 2.72
C ILE A 60 -4.51 4.12 3.80
N VAL A 61 -5.44 5.07 3.87
CA VAL A 61 -6.50 5.11 4.86
C VAL A 61 -7.84 4.96 4.15
N VAL A 62 -8.60 3.96 4.56
CA VAL A 62 -9.91 3.62 3.98
C VAL A 62 -10.96 3.72 5.07
N HIS A 63 -12.07 4.38 4.76
CA HIS A 63 -13.27 4.35 5.59
C HIS A 63 -14.34 3.49 4.91
N ALA A 64 -14.85 2.48 5.62
CA ALA A 64 -15.87 1.56 5.13
C ALA A 64 -16.76 1.07 6.27
N SER A 65 -18.02 0.76 5.98
CA SER A 65 -18.97 0.20 6.96
C SER A 65 -18.70 -1.27 7.28
N GLY A 66 -18.08 -2.00 6.36
CA GLY A 66 -17.72 -3.40 6.51
C GLY A 66 -16.25 -3.70 6.27
N PRO A 67 -15.88 -5.00 6.23
CA PRO A 67 -14.49 -5.43 6.13
C PRO A 67 -13.86 -4.98 4.79
N VAL A 68 -12.59 -4.59 4.88
CA VAL A 68 -11.77 -4.16 3.74
C VAL A 68 -10.61 -5.13 3.58
N THR A 69 -10.36 -5.57 2.35
CA THR A 69 -9.10 -6.22 1.96
C THR A 69 -8.38 -5.34 0.95
N MET A 70 -7.04 -5.37 1.01
CA MET A 70 -6.21 -4.56 0.13
C MET A 70 -5.07 -5.39 -0.44
N SER A 71 -4.82 -5.26 -1.74
CA SER A 71 -3.70 -5.86 -2.44
C SER A 71 -2.98 -4.84 -3.31
N VAL A 72 -1.76 -5.20 -3.73
CA VAL A 72 -0.90 -4.36 -4.54
C VAL A 72 -0.27 -5.15 -5.68
N GLU A 73 -0.15 -4.53 -6.84
CA GLU A 73 0.47 -5.13 -8.03
C GLU A 73 1.47 -4.15 -8.67
N ASP A 74 2.62 -4.68 -9.09
CA ASP A 74 3.59 -3.93 -9.90
C ASP A 74 3.12 -3.98 -11.36
N GLN A 75 2.74 -2.82 -11.91
CA GLN A 75 2.28 -2.64 -13.28
C GLN A 75 3.34 -1.93 -14.14
N GLY A 76 4.63 -2.14 -13.83
CA GLY A 76 5.76 -1.56 -14.55
C GLY A 76 6.25 -0.28 -13.93
N THR A 77 5.69 0.87 -14.33
CA THR A 77 5.99 2.18 -13.72
C THR A 77 4.91 2.66 -12.76
N VAL A 78 3.82 1.91 -12.65
CA VAL A 78 2.66 2.23 -11.82
C VAL A 78 2.49 1.16 -10.74
N VAL A 79 2.16 1.58 -9.52
CA VAL A 79 1.64 0.68 -8.48
C VAL A 79 0.12 0.65 -8.58
N GLY A 80 -0.45 -0.52 -8.85
CA GLY A 80 -1.88 -0.74 -8.70
C GLY A 80 -2.22 -1.09 -7.26
N VAL A 81 -3.09 -0.32 -6.61
CA VAL A 81 -3.65 -0.62 -5.28
C VAL A 81 -5.10 -1.00 -5.45
N PHE A 82 -5.46 -2.20 -5.02
CA PHE A 82 -6.81 -2.73 -5.16
C PHE A 82 -7.45 -2.88 -3.78
N ILE A 83 -8.62 -2.29 -3.64
CA ILE A 83 -9.43 -2.26 -2.42
C ILE A 83 -10.70 -3.05 -2.72
N GLN A 84 -10.97 -4.07 -1.93
CA GLN A 84 -12.24 -4.77 -1.94
C GLN A 84 -12.92 -4.54 -0.62
N ASP A 85 -14.14 -4.04 -0.64
CA ASP A 85 -14.96 -3.89 0.55
C ASP A 85 -16.33 -4.51 0.38
N HIS A 86 -16.88 -4.92 1.51
CA HIS A 86 -18.20 -5.53 1.58
C HIS A 86 -19.01 -4.66 2.53
N PRO A 87 -19.83 -3.72 2.03
CA PRO A 87 -20.62 -2.85 2.88
C PRO A 87 -21.49 -3.70 3.82
N ASP A 88 -21.50 -3.34 5.10
CA ASP A 88 -22.46 -3.90 6.05
C ASP A 88 -23.70 -3.01 6.01
N ASP A 89 -24.73 -3.45 5.29
CA ASP A 89 -25.99 -2.71 5.10
C ASP A 89 -26.75 -2.49 6.42
N GLU A 90 -26.39 -3.21 7.49
CA GLU A 90 -27.00 -3.12 8.81
C GLU A 90 -26.32 -2.10 9.75
N ASN A 91 -25.10 -1.65 9.43
CA ASN A 91 -24.32 -0.73 10.25
C ASN A 91 -23.78 0.46 9.44
N GLU A 92 -24.35 1.66 9.65
CA GLU A 92 -23.81 2.91 9.10
C GLU A 92 -22.49 3.36 9.77
N ILE A 93 -21.93 2.57 10.70
CA ILE A 93 -20.71 2.92 11.41
C ILE A 93 -19.50 2.74 10.49
N LEU A 94 -19.01 3.86 9.95
CA LEU A 94 -17.75 3.88 9.21
C LEU A 94 -16.57 3.52 10.12
N ARG A 95 -15.92 2.40 9.81
CA ARG A 95 -14.66 1.97 10.41
C ARG A 95 -13.49 2.49 9.59
N ARG A 96 -12.37 2.71 10.27
CA ARG A 96 -11.13 3.16 9.67
C ARG A 96 -10.15 2.00 9.56
N TYR A 97 -9.60 1.81 8.36
CA TYR A 97 -8.55 0.85 8.08
C TYR A 97 -7.31 1.61 7.62
N VAL A 98 -6.14 1.26 8.16
CA VAL A 98 -4.86 1.90 7.82
C VAL A 98 -3.90 0.85 7.33
N PHE A 99 -3.43 1.01 6.10
CA PHE A 99 -2.50 0.12 5.45
C PHE A 99 -1.17 0.84 5.22
N LYS A 100 -0.05 0.15 5.42
CA LYS A 100 1.29 0.64 5.10
C LYS A 100 1.73 0.07 3.76
N LEU A 101 2.14 0.96 2.86
CA LEU A 101 2.66 0.61 1.54
C LEU A 101 4.18 0.70 1.54
N ASP A 102 4.85 -0.44 1.35
CA ASP A 102 6.30 -0.55 1.29
C ASP A 102 6.74 -1.03 -0.09
N TYR A 103 7.74 -0.36 -0.66
CA TYR A 103 8.39 -0.74 -1.91
C TYR A 103 9.80 -0.13 -1.96
N ASN A 104 10.72 -0.77 -2.68
CA ASN A 104 12.15 -0.42 -2.72
C ASN A 104 12.61 0.29 -4.01
N ARG A 105 11.75 0.36 -5.03
CA ARG A 105 12.02 1.06 -6.29
C ARG A 105 11.15 2.30 -6.43
N ASP A 106 11.56 3.23 -7.27
CA ASP A 106 10.71 4.37 -7.59
C ASP A 106 9.68 3.97 -8.65
N TYR A 107 8.44 4.38 -8.41
CA TYR A 107 7.31 4.27 -9.33
C TYR A 107 6.89 5.69 -9.73
N ASP A 108 6.44 5.85 -10.97
CA ASP A 108 6.00 7.14 -11.51
C ASP A 108 4.67 7.58 -10.88
N SER A 109 3.79 6.61 -10.59
CA SER A 109 2.48 6.88 -10.00
C SER A 109 1.91 5.68 -9.24
N ILE A 110 0.85 5.95 -8.47
CA ILE A 110 0.03 4.95 -7.80
C ILE A 110 -1.40 5.14 -8.31
N GLN A 111 -2.04 4.07 -8.74
CA GLN A 111 -3.45 4.04 -9.15
C GLN A 111 -4.26 3.26 -8.11
N LEU A 112 -5.45 3.77 -7.80
CA LEU A 112 -6.34 3.14 -6.82
C LEU A 112 -7.59 2.60 -7.51
N TYR A 113 -7.95 1.39 -7.12
CA TYR A 113 -9.13 0.70 -7.58
C TYR A 113 -9.94 0.27 -6.36
N ARG A 114 -11.23 0.61 -6.31
CA ARG A 114 -12.19 0.12 -5.31
C ARG A 114 -13.23 -0.72 -6.00
N ASN A 115 -13.36 -1.98 -5.61
CA ASN A 115 -14.26 -2.96 -6.24
C ASN A 115 -14.13 -2.98 -7.77
N ASN A 116 -12.88 -2.98 -8.25
CA ASN A 116 -12.48 -2.96 -9.68
C ASN A 116 -12.79 -1.66 -10.45
N LEU A 117 -13.23 -0.60 -9.79
CA LEU A 117 -13.40 0.73 -10.39
C LEU A 117 -12.25 1.63 -9.98
N GLU A 118 -11.62 2.30 -10.94
CA GLU A 118 -10.61 3.31 -10.66
C GLU A 118 -11.25 4.48 -9.91
N ILE A 119 -10.61 4.91 -8.82
CA ILE A 119 -11.08 6.01 -7.98
C ILE A 119 -9.97 7.05 -7.77
N PRO A 120 -10.32 8.34 -7.61
CA PRO A 120 -9.38 9.32 -7.11
C PRO A 120 -9.05 9.02 -5.65
N PHE A 121 -7.91 9.55 -5.19
CA PHE A 121 -7.57 9.57 -3.77
C PHE A 121 -7.08 10.96 -3.37
N ASP A 122 -7.41 11.35 -2.15
CA ASP A 122 -6.91 12.60 -1.58
C ASP A 122 -5.44 12.40 -1.20
N ASN A 123 -4.55 13.16 -1.84
CA ASN A 123 -3.14 13.15 -1.52
C ASN A 123 -2.85 14.23 -0.47
N SER A 124 -2.59 13.85 0.77
CA SER A 124 -2.02 14.76 1.77
C SER A 124 -0.52 14.54 1.85
N SER A 125 0.25 15.42 1.21
CA SER A 125 1.70 15.39 1.28
C SER A 125 2.19 16.18 2.50
N SER A 126 3.01 15.52 3.34
CA SER A 126 3.72 16.07 4.51
C SER A 126 2.91 16.30 5.79
N TYR A 127 2.99 15.33 6.70
CA TYR A 127 2.56 15.38 8.12
C TYR A 127 3.69 14.97 9.09
#